data_AF-A0A2E9FIL2-F1
#
_entry.id   AF-A0A2E9FIL2-F1
#
_cell.length_a   1.000
_cell.length_b   1.000
_cell.length_c   1.000
_cell.angle_alpha   90.00
_cell.angle_beta   90.00
_cell.angle_gamma   90.00
#
_symmetry.space_group_name_H-M   'P 1'
#
loop_
_entity.id
_entity.type
_entity.pdbx_description
1 polymer ?
#
loop_
_entity_poly.entity_id
_entity_poly.type
_entity_poly.pdbx_seq_one_letter_code
_entity_poly.pdbx_strand_id
1 'polypeptide(L)'
;MLNAKFHEKEAMIIAEAGRPGAITIATNMAGRGTDIVLGGKQEENDKDWADKHKQVIEAGGLHVIGTERHESRRIDNQLRGRSGRQGDPGFSKFFLSLDDNVLRLFIDDNRKQLFSRLSDGMDDSSIEHPLLNNAIANAQKKIENRNFEIRKQILEYDDVSNDQRLTIYKLRNYFLEENDSETLLFEYLDNLLEKTADKLLPEDQNSNWKFDNLDKALTQSLGVSPDFNLLEKDGLNFGKVMDYMNDFYQKFYFEKFGPLKERKAELERQISIQVMDAAWKRHLQNIDSLRGNIGLRAYAQRNPINEFKKESFYLFDAMIEAFKDDIVKILFNIKIQTMSSKEFEEHKKLREQSKSS
;
A
#
# COMPACT_ATOMS: atom_id res chain seq x y z
N MET A 1 21.61 -25.52 -17.26
CA MET A 1 21.43 -24.06 -17.12
C MET A 1 20.17 -23.82 -16.30
N LEU A 2 20.25 -23.00 -15.25
CA LEU A 2 19.15 -22.71 -14.33
C LEU A 2 18.61 -21.30 -14.64
N ASN A 3 17.30 -21.14 -14.81
CA ASN A 3 16.69 -19.90 -15.31
C ASN A 3 15.53 -19.35 -14.44
N ALA A 4 15.37 -19.87 -13.23
CA ALA A 4 14.34 -19.55 -12.25
C ALA A 4 12.88 -19.79 -12.69
N LYS A 5 12.62 -20.56 -13.77
CA LYS A 5 11.27 -20.87 -14.26
C LYS A 5 10.75 -22.24 -13.82
N PHE A 6 11.63 -23.20 -13.53
CA PHE A 6 11.26 -24.59 -13.25
C PHE A 6 11.89 -25.10 -11.96
N HIS A 7 11.32 -24.72 -10.81
CA HIS A 7 11.94 -24.95 -9.49
C HIS A 7 12.28 -26.42 -9.19
N GLU A 8 11.42 -27.38 -9.53
CA GLU A 8 11.68 -28.81 -9.29
C GLU A 8 12.83 -29.35 -10.16
N LYS A 9 12.84 -29.02 -11.46
CA LYS A 9 13.91 -29.44 -12.37
C LYS A 9 15.24 -28.79 -11.99
N GLU A 10 15.20 -27.54 -11.54
CA GLU A 10 16.38 -26.83 -11.06
C GLU A 10 16.94 -27.48 -9.79
N ALA A 11 16.09 -27.85 -8.84
CA ALA A 11 16.51 -28.55 -7.63
C ALA A 11 17.21 -29.88 -7.97
N MET A 12 16.71 -30.63 -8.95
CA MET A 12 17.36 -31.86 -9.43
C MET A 12 18.74 -31.60 -10.03
N ILE A 13 18.88 -30.55 -10.85
CA ILE A 13 20.17 -30.17 -11.46
C ILE A 13 21.17 -29.76 -10.37
N ILE A 14 20.73 -29.03 -9.34
CA ILE A 14 21.60 -28.53 -8.27
C ILE A 14 22.04 -29.65 -7.35
N ALA A 15 21.16 -30.62 -7.07
CA ALA A 15 21.51 -31.80 -6.27
C ALA A 15 22.70 -32.57 -6.86
N GLU A 16 22.88 -32.53 -8.18
CA GLU A 16 23.99 -33.17 -8.89
C GLU A 16 25.15 -32.23 -9.24
N ALA A 17 25.06 -30.95 -8.89
CA ALA A 17 26.06 -29.95 -9.24
C ALA A 17 27.41 -30.16 -8.56
N GLY A 18 27.47 -30.97 -7.50
CA GLY A 18 28.70 -31.29 -6.77
C GLY A 18 29.46 -32.51 -7.29
N ARG A 19 29.02 -33.18 -8.36
CA ARG A 19 29.73 -34.34 -8.94
C ARG A 19 31.08 -33.93 -9.56
N PRO A 20 32.10 -34.82 -9.58
CA PRO A 20 33.35 -34.57 -10.29
C PRO A 20 33.11 -34.16 -11.75
N GLY A 21 33.74 -33.07 -12.20
CA GLY A 21 33.63 -32.54 -13.56
C GLY A 21 32.30 -31.85 -13.90
N ALA A 22 31.37 -31.71 -12.95
CA ALA A 22 30.11 -31.03 -13.19
C ALA A 22 30.30 -29.50 -13.32
N ILE A 23 29.68 -28.91 -14.34
CA ILE A 23 29.63 -27.46 -14.54
C ILE A 23 28.17 -27.03 -14.59
N THR A 24 27.77 -26.18 -13.64
CA THR A 24 26.40 -25.67 -13.56
C THR A 24 26.39 -24.17 -13.74
N ILE A 25 25.68 -23.70 -14.76
CA ILE A 25 25.46 -22.27 -15.02
C ILE A 25 24.10 -21.87 -14.43
N ALA A 26 24.11 -20.89 -13.53
CA ALA A 26 22.94 -20.34 -12.89
C ALA A 26 22.76 -18.87 -13.26
N THR A 27 21.55 -18.45 -13.63
CA THR A 27 21.23 -17.03 -13.82
C THR A 27 20.71 -16.43 -12.52
N ASN A 28 21.30 -15.31 -12.08
CA ASN A 28 20.92 -14.56 -10.87
C ASN A 28 20.84 -15.43 -9.61
N MET A 29 19.61 -15.74 -9.16
CA MET A 29 19.34 -16.45 -7.90
C MET A 29 18.70 -17.83 -8.12
N ALA A 30 18.74 -18.36 -9.35
CA ALA A 30 18.24 -19.69 -9.64
C ALA A 30 18.95 -20.74 -8.77
N GLY A 31 18.18 -21.64 -8.16
CA GLY A 31 18.73 -22.65 -7.26
C GLY A 31 18.96 -22.25 -5.81
N ARG A 32 18.24 -21.23 -5.34
CA ARG A 32 18.27 -20.84 -3.93
C ARG A 32 17.53 -21.83 -3.04
N GLY A 33 18.16 -22.24 -1.94
CA GLY A 33 17.57 -23.13 -0.93
C GLY A 33 18.01 -24.60 -1.04
N THR A 34 18.51 -25.03 -2.20
CA THR A 34 19.05 -26.39 -2.37
C THR A 34 20.54 -26.43 -2.01
N ASP A 35 20.94 -27.45 -1.26
CA ASP A 35 22.34 -27.68 -0.91
C ASP A 35 23.08 -28.38 -2.06
N ILE A 36 24.37 -28.07 -2.19
CA ILE A 36 25.24 -28.70 -3.17
C ILE A 36 26.16 -29.63 -2.38
N VAL A 37 25.82 -30.92 -2.40
CA VAL A 37 26.62 -31.95 -1.74
C VAL A 37 27.81 -32.30 -2.65
N LEU A 38 29.03 -32.19 -2.13
CA LEU A 38 30.23 -32.61 -2.86
C LEU A 38 30.15 -34.12 -3.14
N GLY A 39 30.42 -34.53 -4.38
CA GLY A 39 30.20 -35.90 -4.85
C GLY A 39 28.82 -36.14 -5.49
N GLY A 40 27.88 -35.19 -5.39
CA GLY A 40 26.51 -35.30 -5.91
C GLY A 40 25.51 -35.83 -4.89
N LYS A 41 24.27 -36.08 -5.32
CA LYS A 41 23.21 -36.58 -4.44
C LYS A 41 23.54 -38.01 -3.99
N GLN A 42 23.54 -38.25 -2.67
CA GLN A 42 23.73 -39.58 -2.11
C GLN A 42 22.44 -40.41 -2.30
N GLU A 43 22.52 -41.48 -3.07
CA GLU A 43 21.45 -42.48 -3.20
C GLU A 43 21.80 -43.72 -2.38
N GLU A 44 20.79 -44.41 -1.81
CA GLU A 44 20.98 -45.54 -0.87
C GLU A 44 21.83 -46.70 -1.44
N ASN A 45 22.02 -46.77 -2.76
CA ASN A 45 22.80 -47.80 -3.46
C ASN A 45 24.05 -47.27 -4.20
N ASP A 46 24.42 -46.00 -4.06
CA ASP A 46 25.61 -45.45 -4.75
C ASP A 46 26.89 -45.81 -4.00
N LYS A 47 27.46 -46.97 -4.33
CA LYS A 47 28.74 -47.45 -3.76
C LYS A 47 29.92 -46.54 -4.12
N ASP A 48 29.81 -45.78 -5.20
CA ASP A 48 30.89 -44.93 -5.71
C ASP A 48 30.80 -43.50 -5.13
N TRP A 49 29.76 -43.17 -4.35
CA TRP A 49 29.57 -41.83 -3.82
C TRP A 49 30.73 -41.39 -2.92
N ALA A 50 31.24 -42.29 -2.08
CA ALA A 50 32.35 -42.00 -1.19
C ALA A 50 33.64 -41.66 -1.97
N ASP A 51 33.89 -42.38 -3.06
CA ASP A 51 35.05 -42.14 -3.94
C ASP A 51 34.90 -40.82 -4.70
N LYS A 52 33.71 -40.53 -5.24
CA LYS A 52 33.39 -39.25 -5.88
C LYS A 52 33.54 -38.08 -4.90
N HIS A 53 33.00 -38.22 -3.70
CA HIS A 53 33.07 -37.20 -2.65
C HIS A 53 34.53 -36.91 -2.27
N LYS A 54 35.32 -37.96 -2.03
CA LYS A 54 36.75 -37.84 -1.74
C LYS A 54 37.52 -37.17 -2.89
N GLN A 55 37.24 -37.57 -4.13
CA GLN A 55 37.85 -36.96 -5.32
C GLN A 55 37.56 -35.45 -5.40
N VAL A 56 36.33 -35.02 -5.11
CA VAL A 56 35.97 -33.60 -5.12
C VAL A 56 36.63 -32.83 -3.99
N ILE A 57 36.70 -33.41 -2.78
CA ILE A 57 37.40 -32.79 -1.64
C ILE A 57 38.90 -32.62 -1.94
N GLU A 58 39.56 -33.67 -2.44
CA GLU A 58 40.98 -33.63 -2.79
C GLU A 58 41.28 -32.64 -3.93
N ALA A 59 40.32 -32.44 -4.84
CA ALA A 59 40.40 -31.42 -5.89
C ALA A 59 40.17 -29.97 -5.38
N GLY A 60 39.87 -29.77 -4.10
CA GLY A 60 39.65 -28.45 -3.50
C GLY A 60 38.18 -28.02 -3.39
N GLY A 61 37.25 -28.95 -3.61
CA GLY A 61 35.81 -28.75 -3.40
C GLY A 61 35.11 -27.92 -4.48
N LEU A 62 34.00 -27.26 -4.11
CA LEU A 62 33.19 -26.50 -5.05
C LEU A 62 33.86 -25.15 -5.40
N HIS A 63 34.05 -24.89 -6.70
CA HIS A 63 34.49 -23.60 -7.21
C HIS A 63 33.29 -22.77 -7.70
N VAL A 64 33.04 -21.65 -7.03
CA VAL A 64 32.01 -20.68 -7.40
C VAL A 64 32.61 -19.57 -8.23
N ILE A 65 32.10 -19.39 -9.44
CA ILE A 65 32.50 -18.30 -10.34
C ILE A 65 31.36 -17.30 -10.46
N GLY A 66 31.60 -16.06 -10.01
CA GLY A 66 30.74 -14.93 -10.34
C GLY A 66 31.22 -14.28 -11.62
N THR A 67 30.42 -14.27 -12.67
CA THR A 67 30.78 -13.64 -13.96
C THR A 67 30.75 -12.12 -13.90
N GLU A 68 29.93 -11.57 -13.00
CA GLU A 68 29.80 -10.14 -12.70
C GLU A 68 29.61 -9.96 -11.19
N ARG A 69 29.63 -8.70 -10.73
CA ARG A 69 29.21 -8.32 -9.39
C ARG A 69 27.78 -7.81 -9.41
N HIS A 70 26.95 -8.25 -8.47
CA HIS A 70 25.63 -7.67 -8.29
C HIS A 70 25.73 -6.27 -7.66
N GLU A 71 24.73 -5.43 -7.88
CA GLU A 71 24.56 -4.14 -7.18
C GLU A 71 24.52 -4.28 -5.65
N SER A 72 24.15 -5.46 -5.15
CA SER A 72 24.05 -5.73 -3.72
C SER A 72 25.02 -6.82 -3.34
N ARG A 73 25.88 -6.48 -2.38
CA ARG A 73 26.90 -7.38 -1.85
C ARG A 73 26.29 -8.63 -1.20
N ARG A 74 25.06 -8.52 -0.70
CA ARG A 74 24.33 -9.64 -0.11
C ARG A 74 24.11 -10.78 -1.12
N ILE A 75 23.83 -10.48 -2.39
CA ILE A 75 23.58 -11.49 -3.42
C ILE A 75 24.90 -12.18 -3.81
N ASP A 76 25.98 -11.41 -3.97
CA ASP A 76 27.32 -11.97 -4.18
C ASP A 76 27.73 -12.90 -3.02
N ASN A 77 27.47 -12.49 -1.77
CA ASN A 77 27.76 -13.31 -0.60
C ASN A 77 26.93 -14.61 -0.59
N GLN A 78 25.69 -14.59 -1.08
CA GLN A 78 24.87 -15.79 -1.22
C GLN A 78 25.41 -16.74 -2.28
N LEU A 79 25.92 -16.22 -3.39
CA LEU A 79 26.57 -17.01 -4.43
C LEU A 79 27.85 -17.64 -3.87
N ARG A 80 28.71 -16.85 -3.23
CA ARG A 80 29.93 -17.32 -2.57
C ARG A 80 29.66 -18.38 -1.49
N GLY A 81 28.60 -18.21 -0.70
CA GLY A 81 28.19 -19.16 0.34
C GLY A 81 27.63 -20.50 -0.18
N ARG A 82 27.72 -20.77 -1.49
CA ARG A 82 27.48 -22.10 -2.07
C ARG A 82 28.67 -23.02 -1.88
N SER A 83 29.89 -22.49 -1.91
CA SER A 83 31.12 -23.22 -1.60
C SER A 83 31.43 -23.16 -0.10
N GLY A 84 32.17 -24.15 0.40
CA GLY A 84 32.71 -24.14 1.76
C GLY A 84 31.66 -24.32 2.86
N ARG A 85 30.58 -25.08 2.58
CA ARG A 85 29.53 -25.38 3.55
C ARG A 85 30.03 -26.44 4.53
N GLN A 86 29.60 -26.36 5.79
CA GLN A 86 29.96 -27.31 6.85
C GLN A 86 31.47 -27.56 7.05
N GLY A 87 32.34 -26.64 6.60
CA GLY A 87 33.78 -26.79 6.68
C GLY A 87 34.41 -27.50 5.48
N ASP A 88 33.63 -27.82 4.44
CA ASP A 88 34.13 -28.36 3.18
C ASP A 88 35.16 -27.41 2.53
N PRO A 89 36.11 -27.94 1.74
CA PRO A 89 36.94 -27.10 0.91
C PRO A 89 36.10 -26.41 -0.18
N GLY A 90 36.52 -25.22 -0.59
CA GLY A 90 35.84 -24.50 -1.66
C GLY A 90 36.48 -23.16 -1.96
N PHE A 91 36.27 -22.70 -3.19
CA PHE A 91 36.84 -21.46 -3.71
C PHE A 91 35.77 -20.60 -4.34
N SER A 92 35.92 -19.28 -4.23
CA SER A 92 35.07 -18.34 -4.95
C SER A 92 35.91 -17.27 -5.63
N LYS A 93 35.73 -17.08 -6.94
CA LYS A 93 36.35 -15.99 -7.71
C LYS A 93 35.25 -15.22 -8.45
N PHE A 94 35.34 -13.89 -8.40
CA PHE A 94 34.44 -13.00 -9.12
C PHE A 94 35.24 -12.29 -10.20
N PHE A 95 34.67 -12.27 -11.40
CA PHE A 95 35.16 -11.51 -12.54
C PHE A 95 34.33 -10.24 -12.68
N LEU A 96 34.96 -9.22 -13.27
CA LEU A 96 34.34 -7.93 -13.50
C LEU A 96 34.99 -7.30 -14.72
N SER A 97 34.17 -6.74 -15.60
CA SER A 97 34.62 -5.91 -16.72
C SER A 97 34.41 -4.43 -16.39
N LEU A 98 35.22 -3.55 -17.00
CA LEU A 98 35.03 -2.11 -16.92
C LEU A 98 33.69 -1.65 -17.51
N ASP A 99 33.10 -2.45 -18.40
CA ASP A 99 31.80 -2.20 -19.02
C ASP A 99 30.60 -2.63 -18.17
N ASP A 100 30.83 -3.36 -17.06
CA ASP A 100 29.76 -3.86 -16.21
C ASP A 100 29.03 -2.72 -15.49
N ASN A 101 27.74 -2.91 -15.25
CA ASN A 101 26.84 -1.89 -14.69
C ASN A 101 27.35 -1.30 -13.35
N VAL A 102 27.90 -2.14 -12.46
CA VAL A 102 28.41 -1.69 -11.15
C VAL A 102 29.56 -0.71 -11.30
N LEU A 103 30.46 -0.93 -12.26
CA LEU A 103 31.59 -0.04 -12.52
C LEU A 103 31.18 1.15 -13.38
N ARG A 104 30.33 0.93 -14.39
CA ARG A 104 29.85 1.99 -15.29
C ARG A 104 29.18 3.15 -14.55
N LEU A 105 28.45 2.86 -13.48
CA LEU A 105 27.72 3.85 -12.69
C LEU A 105 28.61 4.67 -11.72
N PHE A 106 29.85 4.25 -11.45
CA PHE A 106 30.68 4.83 -10.37
C PHE A 106 32.13 5.14 -10.73
N ILE A 107 32.65 4.58 -11.81
CA ILE A 107 33.95 5.00 -12.34
C ILE A 107 33.72 6.22 -13.22
N ASP A 108 34.06 7.40 -12.70
CA ASP A 108 34.15 8.64 -13.50
C ASP A 108 35.08 8.41 -14.71
N ASP A 109 34.86 9.10 -15.83
CA ASP A 109 35.64 8.90 -17.05
C ASP A 109 37.16 9.04 -16.83
N ASN A 110 37.57 9.92 -15.91
CA ASN A 110 38.97 10.08 -15.51
C ASN A 110 39.56 8.83 -14.84
N ARG A 111 38.77 8.11 -14.04
CA ARG A 111 39.20 6.85 -13.41
C ARG A 111 39.21 5.71 -14.41
N LYS A 112 38.26 5.69 -15.36
CA LYS A 112 38.26 4.71 -16.47
C LYS A 112 39.53 4.83 -17.29
N GLN A 113 39.95 6.05 -17.62
CA GLN A 113 41.21 6.31 -18.34
C GLN A 113 42.45 5.90 -17.55
N LEU A 114 42.43 6.04 -16.22
CA LEU A 114 43.51 5.58 -15.36
C LEU A 114 43.62 4.04 -15.36
N PHE A 115 42.48 3.35 -15.28
CA PHE A 115 42.45 1.88 -15.35
C PHE A 115 42.80 1.36 -16.75
N SER A 116 42.33 2.02 -17.81
CA SER A 116 42.66 1.65 -19.19
C SER A 116 44.14 1.86 -19.49
N ARG A 117 44.77 2.88 -18.90
CA ARG A 117 46.24 3.11 -19.00
C ARG A 117 47.06 2.11 -18.20
N LEU A 118 46.52 1.61 -17.08
CA LEU A 118 47.16 0.52 -16.32
C LEU A 118 47.04 -0.83 -17.05
N SER A 119 46.04 -1.00 -17.91
CA SER A 119 45.90 -2.17 -18.79
C SER A 119 46.63 -2.03 -20.13
N ASP A 120 46.94 -0.80 -20.57
CA ASP A 120 47.66 -0.53 -21.82
C ASP A 120 49.10 -1.05 -21.70
N GLY A 121 49.42 -2.10 -22.46
CA GLY A 121 50.70 -2.83 -22.40
C GLY A 121 50.62 -4.20 -21.73
N MET A 122 49.43 -4.64 -21.33
CA MET A 122 49.14 -5.99 -20.84
C MET A 122 48.16 -6.65 -21.80
N ASP A 123 48.68 -7.31 -22.84
CA ASP A 123 47.89 -7.78 -23.99
C ASP A 123 46.84 -8.88 -23.67
N ASP A 124 46.83 -9.46 -22.46
CA ASP A 124 45.79 -10.42 -22.03
C ASP A 124 45.79 -10.73 -20.52
N SER A 125 46.52 -9.96 -19.69
CA SER A 125 46.67 -10.30 -18.26
C SER A 125 45.61 -9.63 -17.38
N SER A 126 45.05 -10.42 -16.46
CA SER A 126 44.08 -9.97 -15.48
C SER A 126 44.64 -8.89 -14.57
N ILE A 127 43.92 -7.77 -14.44
CA ILE A 127 44.28 -6.71 -13.49
C ILE A 127 43.95 -7.18 -12.07
N GLU A 128 44.96 -7.62 -11.32
CA GLU A 128 44.82 -7.99 -9.92
C GLU A 128 45.47 -6.91 -9.03
N HIS A 129 44.65 -6.07 -8.39
CA HIS A 129 45.15 -5.06 -7.45
C HIS A 129 44.27 -4.95 -6.19
N PRO A 130 44.83 -4.98 -4.96
CA PRO A 130 44.05 -4.88 -3.73
C PRO A 130 43.16 -3.62 -3.64
N LEU A 131 43.61 -2.50 -4.20
CA LEU A 131 42.82 -1.25 -4.25
C LEU A 131 41.54 -1.38 -5.10
N LEU A 132 41.52 -2.23 -6.13
CA LEU A 132 40.33 -2.44 -6.96
C LEU A 132 39.21 -3.11 -6.15
N ASN A 133 39.55 -4.09 -5.31
CA ASN A 133 38.57 -4.74 -4.44
C ASN A 133 37.89 -3.74 -3.48
N ASN A 134 38.66 -2.81 -2.92
CA ASN A 134 38.11 -1.76 -2.05
C ASN A 134 37.26 -0.74 -2.84
N ALA A 135 37.68 -0.37 -4.05
CA ALA A 135 36.92 0.52 -4.92
C ALA A 135 35.56 -0.08 -5.31
N ILE A 136 35.53 -1.36 -5.68
CA ILE A 136 34.29 -2.10 -6.02
C ILE A 136 33.37 -2.19 -4.80
N ALA A 137 33.91 -2.55 -3.63
CA ALA A 137 33.11 -2.62 -2.40
C ALA A 137 32.49 -1.27 -2.03
N ASN A 138 33.23 -0.17 -2.22
CA ASN A 138 32.72 1.18 -2.00
C ASN A 138 31.65 1.57 -3.03
N ALA A 139 31.79 1.17 -4.29
CA ALA A 139 30.77 1.38 -5.32
C ALA A 139 29.47 0.63 -4.97
N GLN A 140 29.55 -0.65 -4.61
CA GLN A 140 28.39 -1.43 -4.14
C GLN A 140 27.71 -0.78 -2.94
N LYS A 141 28.49 -0.33 -1.93
CA LYS A 141 27.93 0.36 -0.76
C LYS A 141 27.19 1.66 -1.13
N LYS A 142 27.70 2.42 -2.11
CA LYS A 142 27.00 3.61 -2.62
C LYS A 142 25.71 3.26 -3.35
N ILE A 143 25.69 2.20 -4.14
CA ILE A 143 24.47 1.70 -4.81
C ILE A 143 23.43 1.28 -3.77
N GLU A 144 23.84 0.49 -2.78
CA GLU A 144 22.95 0.07 -1.69
C GLU A 144 22.38 1.26 -0.93
N ASN A 145 23.20 2.26 -0.60
CA ASN A 145 22.72 3.49 0.04
C ASN A 145 21.74 4.27 -0.85
N ARG A 146 22.02 4.42 -2.14
CA ARG A 146 21.10 5.08 -3.09
C ARG A 146 19.75 4.35 -3.15
N ASN A 147 19.77 3.03 -3.28
CA ASN A 147 18.57 2.21 -3.31
C ASN A 147 17.82 2.25 -1.97
N PHE A 148 18.54 2.33 -0.86
CA PHE A 148 17.96 2.52 0.48
C PHE A 148 17.24 3.87 0.58
N GLU A 149 17.86 4.97 0.16
CA GLU A 149 17.21 6.29 0.19
C GLU A 149 15.96 6.35 -0.70
N ILE A 150 16.00 5.76 -1.90
CA ILE A 150 14.82 5.66 -2.77
C ILE A 150 13.70 4.88 -2.07
N ARG A 151 14.02 3.73 -1.45
CA ARG A 151 13.04 2.92 -0.72
C ARG A 151 12.50 3.63 0.50
N LYS A 152 13.34 4.36 1.23
CA LYS A 152 12.93 5.16 2.38
C LYS A 152 11.92 6.22 1.96
N GLN A 153 12.17 6.94 0.86
CA GLN A 153 11.21 7.90 0.32
C GLN A 153 9.89 7.22 -0.06
N ILE A 154 9.92 6.08 -0.77
CA ILE A 154 8.72 5.32 -1.13
C ILE A 154 7.94 4.92 0.13
N LEU A 155 8.62 4.41 1.15
CA LEU A 155 8.03 4.03 2.43
C LEU A 155 7.37 5.24 3.11
N GLU A 156 8.00 6.41 3.10
CA GLU A 156 7.41 7.62 3.70
C GLU A 156 6.10 8.05 3.04
N TYR A 157 5.92 7.82 1.73
CA TYR A 157 4.62 8.05 1.05
C TYR A 157 3.59 6.98 1.42
N ASP A 158 4.03 5.72 1.50
CA ASP A 158 3.17 4.59 1.82
C ASP A 158 2.71 4.63 3.29
N ASP A 159 3.54 5.12 4.21
CA ASP A 159 3.22 5.30 5.63
C ASP A 159 2.02 6.25 5.81
N VAL A 160 2.00 7.37 5.08
CA VAL A 160 0.86 8.32 5.10
C VAL A 160 -0.43 7.64 4.65
N SER A 161 -0.36 6.86 3.58
CA SER A 161 -1.52 6.14 3.05
C SER A 161 -1.96 5.03 4.01
N ASN A 162 -1.01 4.39 4.69
CA ASN A 162 -1.28 3.36 5.69
C ASN A 162 -1.97 3.94 6.93
N ASP A 163 -1.52 5.08 7.45
CA ASP A 163 -2.13 5.75 8.60
C ASP A 163 -3.59 6.12 8.32
N GLN A 164 -3.85 6.68 7.13
CA GLN A 164 -5.20 6.99 6.65
C GLN A 164 -6.05 5.73 6.52
N ARG A 165 -5.50 4.66 5.91
CA ARG A 165 -6.19 3.37 5.76
C ARG A 165 -6.57 2.79 7.11
N LEU A 166 -5.68 2.82 8.10
CA LEU A 166 -5.95 2.31 9.45
C LEU A 166 -7.11 3.06 10.09
N THR A 167 -7.17 4.38 9.96
CA THR A 167 -8.28 5.20 10.48
C THR A 167 -9.61 4.86 9.80
N ILE A 168 -9.64 4.75 8.47
CA ILE A 168 -10.86 4.38 7.73
C ILE A 168 -11.30 2.96 8.08
N TYR A 169 -10.37 2.03 8.24
CA TYR A 169 -10.71 0.65 8.56
C TYR A 169 -11.22 0.51 9.99
N LYS A 170 -10.70 1.30 10.94
CA LYS A 170 -11.27 1.40 12.28
C LYS A 170 -12.73 1.86 12.24
N LEU A 171 -13.02 2.93 11.49
CA LEU A 171 -14.39 3.44 11.37
C LEU A 171 -15.30 2.45 10.61
N ARG A 172 -14.78 1.80 9.57
CA ARG A 172 -15.51 0.78 8.82
C ARG A 172 -15.85 -0.43 9.68
N ASN A 173 -14.92 -0.88 10.51
CA ASN A 173 -15.15 -1.95 11.46
C ASN A 173 -16.15 -1.55 12.54
N TYR A 174 -16.12 -0.29 13.00
CA TYR A 174 -17.11 0.22 13.95
C TYR A 174 -18.55 0.09 13.41
N PHE A 175 -18.78 0.40 12.13
CA PHE A 175 -20.10 0.19 11.49
C PHE A 175 -20.42 -1.30 11.22
N LEU A 176 -19.41 -2.16 11.04
CA LEU A 176 -19.62 -3.59 10.78
C LEU A 176 -19.99 -4.37 12.04
N GLU A 177 -19.35 -4.03 13.16
CA GLU A 177 -19.66 -4.58 14.47
C GLU A 177 -21.07 -4.14 14.89
N GLU A 178 -21.79 -4.96 15.66
CA GLU A 178 -23.14 -4.68 16.19
C GLU A 178 -23.13 -3.58 17.27
N ASN A 179 -22.36 -2.53 17.05
CA ASN A 179 -22.35 -1.34 17.88
C ASN A 179 -23.59 -0.50 17.54
N ASP A 180 -24.06 0.25 18.53
CA ASP A 180 -25.12 1.23 18.35
C ASP A 180 -24.63 2.40 17.48
N SER A 181 -24.71 2.23 16.15
CA SER A 181 -24.30 3.24 15.17
C SER A 181 -25.17 4.50 15.21
N GLU A 182 -26.31 4.46 15.89
CA GLU A 182 -27.25 5.57 16.00
C GLU A 182 -26.61 6.79 16.67
N THR A 183 -25.87 6.58 17.76
CA THR A 183 -25.19 7.66 18.48
C THR A 183 -24.21 8.41 17.56
N LEU A 184 -23.44 7.66 16.77
CA LEU A 184 -22.48 8.23 15.83
C LEU A 184 -23.18 8.96 14.66
N LEU A 185 -24.30 8.43 14.18
CA LEU A 185 -25.10 9.07 13.14
C LEU A 185 -25.72 10.39 13.61
N PHE A 186 -26.16 10.45 14.87
CA PHE A 186 -26.66 11.70 15.45
C PHE A 186 -25.55 12.71 15.69
N GLU A 187 -24.33 12.27 16.06
CA GLU A 187 -23.16 13.16 16.09
C GLU A 187 -22.89 13.74 14.69
N TYR A 188 -22.99 12.95 13.63
CA TYR A 188 -22.81 13.45 12.26
C TYR A 188 -23.92 14.41 11.84
N LEU A 189 -25.16 14.15 12.25
CA LEU A 189 -26.28 15.05 12.03
C LEU A 189 -26.07 16.38 12.73
N ASP A 190 -25.73 16.37 14.02
CA ASP A 190 -25.50 17.58 14.82
C ASP A 190 -24.41 18.46 14.19
N ASN A 191 -23.26 17.87 13.84
CA ASN A 191 -22.18 18.56 13.13
C ASN A 191 -22.64 19.18 11.79
N LEU A 192 -23.46 18.46 11.01
CA LEU A 192 -23.99 18.97 9.74
C LEU A 192 -24.94 20.16 9.97
N LEU A 193 -25.80 20.06 10.99
CA LEU A 193 -26.74 21.11 11.36
C LEU A 193 -26.01 22.35 11.86
N GLU A 194 -25.03 22.18 12.75
CA GLU A 194 -24.19 23.26 13.30
C GLU A 194 -23.46 24.00 12.18
N LYS A 195 -22.77 23.29 11.30
CA LYS A 195 -22.08 23.85 10.13
C LYS A 195 -23.02 24.61 9.19
N THR A 196 -24.26 24.12 9.04
CA THR A 196 -25.26 24.77 8.19
C THR A 196 -25.83 26.02 8.86
N ALA A 197 -26.10 25.95 10.16
CA ALA A 197 -26.60 27.05 10.97
C ALA A 197 -25.55 28.15 11.09
N ASP A 198 -24.32 27.85 11.52
CA ASP A 198 -23.23 28.81 11.70
C ASP A 198 -22.94 29.61 10.42
N LYS A 199 -22.96 28.92 9.26
CA LYS A 199 -22.76 29.56 7.96
C LYS A 199 -23.89 30.55 7.59
N LEU A 200 -25.13 30.29 8.00
CA LEU A 200 -26.31 31.05 7.56
C LEU A 200 -26.85 32.00 8.63
N LEU A 201 -26.52 31.75 9.89
CA LEU A 201 -26.94 32.47 11.09
C LEU A 201 -25.70 32.82 11.94
N PRO A 202 -24.85 33.76 11.48
CA PRO A 202 -23.69 34.21 12.27
C PRO A 202 -24.13 34.78 13.62
N GLU A 203 -23.42 34.43 14.70
CA GLU A 203 -23.75 34.86 16.08
C GLU A 203 -23.69 36.37 16.29
N ASP A 204 -22.93 37.10 15.46
CA ASP A 204 -22.81 38.56 15.51
C ASP A 204 -24.05 39.29 14.99
N GLN A 205 -24.98 38.57 14.33
CA GLN A 205 -26.14 39.16 13.64
C GLN A 205 -27.49 38.59 14.12
N ASN A 206 -27.58 38.15 15.39
CA ASN A 206 -28.78 37.53 15.97
C ASN A 206 -30.09 38.29 15.73
N SER A 207 -30.05 39.63 15.73
CA SER A 207 -31.24 40.48 15.51
C SER A 207 -31.77 40.44 14.06
N ASN A 208 -30.95 40.02 13.10
CA ASN A 208 -31.26 40.05 11.66
C ASN A 208 -31.34 38.65 11.03
N TRP A 209 -31.40 37.59 11.84
CA TRP A 209 -31.47 36.22 11.36
C TRP A 209 -32.66 35.99 10.41
N LYS A 210 -32.35 35.44 9.23
CA LYS A 210 -33.33 35.11 8.19
C LYS A 210 -33.39 33.60 7.98
N PHE A 211 -34.48 33.01 8.46
CA PHE A 211 -34.69 31.56 8.40
C PHE A 211 -34.99 31.03 6.99
N ASP A 212 -35.44 31.87 6.05
CA ASP A 212 -35.76 31.44 4.68
C ASP A 212 -34.60 30.75 3.95
N ASN A 213 -33.37 31.21 4.18
CA ASN A 213 -32.18 30.61 3.56
C ASN A 213 -31.77 29.31 4.25
N LEU A 214 -31.93 29.24 5.58
CA LEU A 214 -31.70 28.04 6.36
C LEU A 214 -32.71 26.95 5.97
N ASP A 215 -33.98 27.31 5.86
CA ASP A 215 -35.06 26.43 5.43
C ASP A 215 -34.78 25.80 4.05
N LYS A 216 -34.36 26.63 3.08
CA LYS A 216 -33.97 26.14 1.75
C LYS A 216 -32.75 25.22 1.79
N ALA A 217 -31.73 25.58 2.57
CA ALA A 217 -30.51 24.78 2.67
C ALA A 217 -30.76 23.41 3.31
N LEU A 218 -31.55 23.38 4.38
CA LEU A 218 -31.97 22.16 5.07
C LEU A 218 -32.88 21.29 4.20
N THR A 219 -33.87 21.89 3.53
CA THR A 219 -34.72 21.16 2.59
C THR A 219 -33.90 20.54 1.44
N GLN A 220 -32.89 21.26 0.93
CA GLN A 220 -32.02 20.74 -0.13
C GLN A 220 -31.10 19.61 0.34
N SER A 221 -30.61 19.67 1.58
CA SER A 221 -29.66 18.68 2.11
C SER A 221 -30.35 17.45 2.68
N LEU A 222 -31.41 17.63 3.48
CA LEU A 222 -32.08 16.59 4.25
C LEU A 222 -33.49 16.25 3.73
N GLY A 223 -33.99 16.98 2.74
CA GLY A 223 -35.29 16.73 2.10
C GLY A 223 -36.49 17.29 2.86
N VAL A 224 -36.29 17.70 4.12
CA VAL A 224 -37.30 18.29 4.99
C VAL A 224 -36.63 19.37 5.84
N SER A 225 -37.40 20.36 6.28
CA SER A 225 -36.95 21.42 7.17
C SER A 225 -38.02 21.69 8.24
N PRO A 226 -37.64 22.03 9.48
CA PRO A 226 -38.60 22.40 10.52
C PRO A 226 -39.29 23.74 10.22
N ASP A 227 -40.52 23.89 10.70
CA ASP A 227 -41.22 25.18 10.58
C ASP A 227 -40.70 26.18 11.62
N PHE A 228 -39.72 26.98 11.20
CA PHE A 228 -39.12 28.03 12.03
C PHE A 228 -40.11 29.12 12.49
N ASN A 229 -41.34 29.17 11.98
CA ASN A 229 -42.36 30.08 12.54
C ASN A 229 -42.84 29.64 13.92
N LEU A 230 -42.73 28.35 14.24
CA LEU A 230 -43.07 27.79 15.55
C LEU A 230 -41.97 27.99 16.60
N LEU A 231 -40.81 28.51 16.19
CA LEU A 231 -39.69 28.77 17.09
C LEU A 231 -39.98 29.99 17.96
N GLU A 232 -39.81 29.84 19.28
CA GLU A 232 -39.96 30.93 20.24
C GLU A 232 -38.85 31.97 20.01
N LYS A 233 -39.25 33.19 19.59
CA LYS A 233 -38.32 34.26 19.21
C LYS A 233 -37.78 35.05 20.41
N ASP A 234 -38.37 34.87 21.59
CA ASP A 234 -37.95 35.56 22.81
C ASP A 234 -36.68 34.91 23.40
N GLY A 235 -35.62 35.72 23.53
CA GLY A 235 -34.32 35.25 24.02
C GLY A 235 -33.71 34.17 23.11
N LEU A 236 -33.85 34.34 21.79
CA LEU A 236 -33.29 33.45 20.79
C LEU A 236 -31.76 33.50 20.81
N ASN A 237 -31.13 32.33 20.84
CA ASN A 237 -29.69 32.17 20.73
C ASN A 237 -29.38 30.96 19.83
N PHE A 238 -28.12 30.79 19.47
CA PHE A 238 -27.69 29.72 18.58
C PHE A 238 -28.03 28.33 19.15
N GLY A 239 -27.81 28.13 20.45
CA GLY A 239 -28.17 26.89 21.14
C GLY A 239 -29.64 26.51 21.01
N LYS A 240 -30.57 27.46 21.20
CA LYS A 240 -32.02 27.20 21.05
C LYS A 240 -32.40 26.82 19.61
N VAL A 241 -31.75 27.42 18.61
CA VAL A 241 -31.97 27.05 17.21
C VAL A 241 -31.49 25.63 16.95
N MET A 242 -30.30 25.29 17.46
CA MET A 242 -29.74 23.95 17.36
C MET A 242 -30.58 22.90 18.08
N ASP A 243 -31.01 23.15 19.32
CA ASP A 243 -31.90 22.27 20.08
C ASP A 243 -33.20 22.01 19.33
N TYR A 244 -33.81 23.06 18.77
CA TYR A 244 -35.03 22.95 17.98
C TYR A 244 -34.85 22.11 16.71
N MET A 245 -33.74 22.32 15.98
CA MET A 245 -33.43 21.55 14.78
C MET A 245 -33.14 20.08 15.13
N ASN A 246 -32.34 19.82 16.15
CA ASN A 246 -32.01 18.48 16.62
C ASN A 246 -33.26 17.71 17.05
N ASP A 247 -34.13 18.32 17.87
CA ASP A 247 -35.39 17.71 18.30
C ASP A 247 -36.29 17.35 17.12
N PHE A 248 -36.37 18.22 16.12
CA PHE A 248 -37.16 17.97 14.92
C PHE A 248 -36.61 16.78 14.11
N TYR A 249 -35.31 16.78 13.82
CA TYR A 249 -34.72 15.72 12.99
C TYR A 249 -34.63 14.38 13.71
N GLN A 250 -34.43 14.35 15.02
CA GLN A 250 -34.52 13.12 15.81
C GLN A 250 -35.94 12.52 15.73
N LYS A 251 -36.99 13.34 15.95
CA LYS A 251 -38.38 12.87 15.81
C LYS A 251 -38.66 12.36 14.41
N PHE A 252 -38.28 13.12 13.38
CA PHE A 252 -38.45 12.72 11.98
C PHE A 252 -37.73 11.40 11.68
N TYR A 253 -36.52 11.21 12.19
CA TYR A 253 -35.76 9.99 12.04
C TYR A 253 -36.45 8.79 12.69
N PHE A 254 -36.92 8.92 13.95
CA PHE A 254 -37.64 7.82 14.62
C PHE A 254 -38.96 7.46 13.94
N GLU A 255 -39.72 8.45 13.45
CA GLU A 255 -40.94 8.21 12.68
C GLU A 255 -40.65 7.48 11.35
N LYS A 256 -39.60 7.91 10.65
CA LYS A 256 -39.21 7.37 9.35
C LYS A 256 -38.69 5.93 9.45
N PHE A 257 -37.81 5.65 10.40
CA PHE A 257 -37.15 4.34 10.54
C PHE A 257 -37.87 3.39 11.50
N GLY A 258 -38.81 3.87 12.33
CA GLY A 258 -39.60 3.06 13.26
C GLY A 258 -40.24 1.81 12.67
N PRO A 259 -40.81 1.85 11.44
CA PRO A 259 -41.38 0.66 10.79
C PRO A 259 -40.37 -0.46 10.48
N LEU A 260 -39.07 -0.16 10.34
CA LEU A 260 -38.06 -1.16 9.95
C LEU A 260 -37.60 -2.06 11.10
N LYS A 261 -37.77 -1.63 12.36
CA LYS A 261 -37.31 -2.37 13.55
C LYS A 261 -35.85 -2.85 13.39
N GLU A 262 -35.61 -4.16 13.44
CA GLU A 262 -34.29 -4.79 13.32
C GLU A 262 -33.58 -4.50 11.99
N ARG A 263 -34.32 -4.22 10.91
CA ARG A 263 -33.74 -3.89 9.60
C ARG A 263 -33.16 -2.47 9.52
N LYS A 264 -33.47 -1.61 10.50
CA LYS A 264 -32.95 -0.24 10.57
C LYS A 264 -31.42 -0.23 10.64
N ALA A 265 -30.85 -0.95 11.61
CA ALA A 265 -29.41 -1.02 11.81
C ALA A 265 -28.69 -1.64 10.60
N GLU A 266 -29.28 -2.64 9.95
CA GLU A 266 -28.73 -3.22 8.73
C GLU A 266 -28.68 -2.20 7.58
N LEU A 267 -29.75 -1.41 7.39
CA LEU A 267 -29.83 -0.38 6.36
C LEU A 267 -28.82 0.74 6.61
N GLU A 268 -28.72 1.22 7.85
CA GLU A 268 -27.77 2.24 8.28
C GLU A 268 -26.33 1.80 8.03
N ARG A 269 -25.97 0.61 8.50
CA ARG A 269 -24.67 0.00 8.25
C ARG A 269 -24.37 -0.10 6.76
N GLN A 270 -25.31 -0.60 5.96
CA GLN A 270 -25.12 -0.76 4.53
C GLN A 270 -24.85 0.58 3.84
N ILE A 271 -25.65 1.61 4.15
CA ILE A 271 -25.49 2.95 3.59
C ILE A 271 -24.14 3.54 4.02
N SER A 272 -23.83 3.52 5.32
CA SER A 272 -22.58 4.07 5.86
C SER A 272 -21.36 3.45 5.20
N ILE A 273 -21.29 2.11 5.13
CA ILE A 273 -20.17 1.41 4.49
C ILE A 273 -20.09 1.72 3.00
N GLN A 274 -21.22 1.74 2.29
CA GLN A 274 -21.21 2.00 0.85
C GLN A 274 -20.72 3.42 0.52
N VAL A 275 -21.13 4.42 1.30
CA VAL A 275 -20.71 5.82 1.15
C VAL A 275 -19.22 5.96 1.49
N MET A 276 -18.78 5.37 2.60
CA MET A 276 -17.36 5.35 3.00
C MET A 276 -16.47 4.68 1.95
N ASP A 277 -16.85 3.49 1.45
CA ASP A 277 -16.07 2.75 0.46
C ASP A 277 -15.98 3.53 -0.87
N ALA A 278 -17.03 4.27 -1.25
CA ALA A 278 -17.01 5.13 -2.44
C ALA A 278 -16.11 6.35 -2.25
N ALA A 279 -16.18 7.02 -1.10
CA ALA A 279 -15.34 8.16 -0.76
C ALA A 279 -13.86 7.76 -0.70
N TRP A 280 -13.56 6.64 -0.04
CA TRP A 280 -12.20 6.10 0.08
C TRP A 280 -11.58 5.74 -1.27
N LYS A 281 -12.34 5.09 -2.16
CA LYS A 281 -11.86 4.80 -3.53
C LYS A 281 -11.50 6.07 -4.30
N ARG A 282 -12.33 7.11 -4.20
CA ARG A 282 -12.05 8.41 -4.83
C ARG A 282 -10.81 9.06 -4.23
N HIS A 283 -10.64 8.99 -2.91
CA HIS A 283 -9.45 9.49 -2.23
C HIS A 283 -8.17 8.78 -2.66
N LEU A 284 -8.18 7.45 -2.77
CA LEU A 284 -7.02 6.70 -3.28
C LEU A 284 -6.59 7.19 -4.68
N GLN A 285 -7.55 7.43 -5.59
CA GLN A 285 -7.26 7.99 -6.90
C GLN A 285 -6.67 9.41 -6.83
N ASN A 286 -7.16 10.24 -5.91
CA ASN A 286 -6.62 11.58 -5.67
C ASN A 286 -5.20 11.51 -5.11
N ILE A 287 -4.91 10.60 -4.18
CA ILE A 287 -3.57 10.39 -3.62
C ILE A 287 -2.58 9.88 -4.66
N ASP A 288 -2.99 8.95 -5.52
CA ASP A 288 -2.15 8.47 -6.62
C ASP A 288 -1.82 9.61 -7.60
N SER A 289 -2.82 10.43 -7.94
CA SER A 289 -2.64 11.62 -8.78
C SER A 289 -1.73 12.66 -8.13
N LEU A 290 -1.89 12.89 -6.82
CA LEU A 290 -1.04 13.78 -6.04
C LEU A 290 0.41 13.27 -6.03
N ARG A 291 0.63 11.98 -5.79
CA ARG A 291 1.96 11.35 -5.80
C ARG A 291 2.66 11.51 -7.16
N GLY A 292 1.92 11.37 -8.26
CA GLY A 292 2.45 11.57 -9.61
C GLY A 292 2.90 13.01 -9.89
N ASN A 293 2.21 14.00 -9.34
CA ASN A 293 2.44 15.42 -9.62
C ASN A 293 3.33 16.13 -8.60
N ILE A 294 3.44 15.63 -7.36
CA ILE A 294 4.15 16.33 -6.27
C ILE A 294 5.64 16.53 -6.55
N GLY A 295 6.23 15.67 -7.40
CA GLY A 295 7.62 15.82 -7.85
C GLY A 295 7.90 17.17 -8.51
N LEU A 296 6.90 17.80 -9.14
CA LEU A 296 7.03 19.13 -9.74
C LEU A 296 7.23 20.24 -8.69
N ARG A 297 6.87 20.01 -7.42
CA ARG A 297 7.09 21.01 -6.35
C ARG A 297 8.56 21.12 -5.94
N ALA A 298 9.39 20.14 -6.29
CA ALA A 298 10.83 20.21 -6.11
C ALA A 298 11.46 21.39 -6.88
N TYR A 299 10.87 21.80 -8.01
CA TYR A 299 11.33 22.97 -8.79
C TYR A 299 11.22 24.28 -8.00
N ALA A 300 10.29 24.36 -7.04
CA ALA A 300 10.13 25.51 -6.15
C ALA A 300 10.97 25.40 -4.86
N GLN A 301 11.99 24.52 -4.83
CA GLN A 301 12.85 24.25 -3.66
C GLN A 301 12.09 23.82 -2.40
N ARG A 302 10.84 23.37 -2.54
CA ARG A 302 10.08 22.77 -1.43
C ARG A 302 10.34 21.28 -1.38
N ASN A 303 10.38 20.72 -0.18
CA ASN A 303 10.51 19.29 0.01
C ASN A 303 9.20 18.57 -0.41
N PRO A 304 9.21 17.74 -1.48
CA PRO A 304 8.00 17.10 -2.00
C PRO A 304 7.27 16.22 -0.97
N ILE A 305 7.99 15.49 -0.11
CA ILE A 305 7.34 14.60 0.86
C ILE A 305 6.55 15.39 1.91
N ASN A 306 7.06 16.55 2.32
CA ASN A 306 6.38 17.40 3.30
C ASN A 306 5.13 18.04 2.70
N GLU A 307 5.20 18.47 1.44
CA GLU A 307 4.05 18.99 0.71
C GLU A 307 3.00 17.90 0.49
N PHE A 308 3.43 16.70 0.10
CA PHE A 308 2.55 15.54 -0.02
C PHE A 308 1.83 15.23 1.29
N LYS A 309 2.56 15.16 2.42
CA LYS A 309 1.98 14.89 3.74
C LYS A 309 0.88 15.90 4.09
N LYS A 310 1.15 17.19 3.91
CA LYS A 310 0.19 18.27 4.18
C LYS A 310 -1.05 18.15 3.31
N GLU A 311 -0.87 18.06 2.00
CA GLU A 311 -1.99 18.03 1.05
C GLU A 311 -2.80 16.74 1.13
N SER A 312 -2.13 15.61 1.32
CA SER A 312 -2.77 14.32 1.59
C SER A 312 -3.62 14.36 2.85
N PHE A 313 -3.14 15.00 3.92
CA PHE A 313 -3.91 15.20 5.15
C PHE A 313 -5.14 16.08 4.92
N TYR A 314 -5.00 17.22 4.24
CA TYR A 314 -6.15 18.08 3.90
C TYR A 314 -7.19 17.36 3.03
N LEU A 315 -6.77 16.58 2.04
CA LEU A 315 -7.67 15.79 1.21
C LEU A 315 -8.38 14.70 2.03
N PHE A 316 -7.67 14.09 2.98
CA PHE A 316 -8.22 13.06 3.85
C PHE A 316 -9.26 13.61 4.82
N ASP A 317 -8.97 14.73 5.50
CA ASP A 317 -9.92 15.41 6.38
C ASP A 317 -11.16 15.87 5.60
N ALA A 318 -10.96 16.48 4.43
CA ALA A 318 -12.07 16.89 3.56
C ALA A 318 -12.91 15.69 3.11
N MET A 319 -12.29 14.54 2.82
CA MET A 319 -12.99 13.30 2.50
C MET A 319 -13.80 12.79 3.70
N ILE A 320 -13.22 12.83 4.91
CA ILE A 320 -13.91 12.39 6.13
C ILE A 320 -15.17 13.21 6.34
N GLU A 321 -15.05 14.53 6.33
CA GLU A 321 -16.17 15.43 6.54
C GLU A 321 -17.23 15.28 5.43
N ALA A 322 -16.80 15.11 4.18
CA ALA A 322 -17.72 14.91 3.07
C ALA A 322 -18.53 13.62 3.21
N PHE A 323 -17.91 12.48 3.58
CA PHE A 323 -18.68 11.24 3.67
C PHE A 323 -19.60 11.23 4.90
N LYS A 324 -19.22 11.87 6.03
CA LYS A 324 -20.12 12.03 7.18
C LYS A 324 -21.39 12.78 6.79
N ASP A 325 -21.21 13.93 6.11
CA ASP A 325 -22.31 14.73 5.58
C ASP A 325 -23.17 13.90 4.59
N ASP A 326 -22.53 13.13 3.70
CA ASP A 326 -23.23 12.34 2.68
C ASP A 326 -24.03 11.17 3.29
N ILE A 327 -23.52 10.52 4.34
CA ILE A 327 -24.25 9.46 5.06
C ILE A 327 -25.58 10.01 5.58
N VAL A 328 -25.54 11.14 6.30
CA VAL A 328 -26.73 11.77 6.87
C VAL A 328 -27.68 12.20 5.75
N LYS A 329 -27.18 12.91 4.73
CA LYS A 329 -28.02 13.33 3.59
C LYS A 329 -28.71 12.15 2.90
N ILE A 330 -28.01 11.04 2.68
CA ILE A 330 -28.59 9.86 2.04
C ILE A 330 -29.64 9.21 2.95
N LEU A 331 -29.36 9.06 4.25
CA LEU A 331 -30.31 8.50 5.22
C LEU A 331 -31.60 9.32 5.31
N PHE A 332 -31.50 10.66 5.33
CA PHE A 332 -32.66 11.53 5.41
C PHE A 332 -33.43 11.66 4.08
N ASN A 333 -32.77 11.50 2.93
CA ASN A 333 -33.43 11.54 1.62
C ASN A 333 -33.95 10.18 1.10
N ILE A 334 -33.52 9.05 1.66
CA ILE A 334 -33.99 7.74 1.17
C ILE A 334 -35.50 7.58 1.36
N LYS A 335 -36.20 7.11 0.32
CA LYS A 335 -37.64 6.81 0.43
C LYS A 335 -37.81 5.35 0.86
N ILE A 336 -38.33 5.15 2.06
CA ILE A 336 -38.62 3.83 2.59
C ILE A 336 -40.00 3.43 2.10
N GLN A 337 -40.07 2.46 1.18
CA GLN A 337 -41.33 1.85 0.78
C GLN A 337 -41.64 0.71 1.72
N THR A 338 -42.68 0.85 2.53
CA THR A 338 -43.28 -0.24 3.30
C THR A 338 -44.12 -1.10 2.36
N MET A 339 -43.48 -2.00 1.62
CA MET A 339 -44.21 -3.00 0.85
C MET A 339 -44.95 -3.94 1.80
N SER A 340 -46.23 -4.24 1.51
CA SER A 340 -46.95 -5.27 2.23
C SER A 340 -46.32 -6.65 1.98
N SER A 341 -46.49 -7.60 2.90
CA SER A 341 -45.92 -8.95 2.77
C SER A 341 -46.29 -9.66 1.45
N LYS A 342 -47.46 -9.32 0.88
CA LYS A 342 -47.92 -9.85 -0.43
C LYS A 342 -47.14 -9.26 -1.60
N GLU A 343 -46.92 -7.95 -1.62
CA GLU A 343 -46.17 -7.27 -2.69
C GLU A 343 -44.69 -7.67 -2.66
N PHE A 344 -44.13 -7.95 -1.47
CA PHE A 344 -42.76 -8.45 -1.33
C PHE A 344 -42.59 -9.85 -1.95
N GLU A 345 -43.54 -10.76 -1.73
CA GLU A 345 -43.53 -12.09 -2.36
C GLU A 345 -43.70 -12.02 -3.88
N GLU A 346 -44.54 -11.11 -4.40
CA GLU A 346 -44.68 -10.88 -5.84
C GLU A 346 -43.38 -10.34 -6.45
N HIS A 347 -42.74 -9.35 -5.83
CA HIS A 347 -41.46 -8.83 -6.31
C HIS A 347 -40.31 -9.83 -6.22
N LYS A 348 -40.30 -10.71 -5.21
CA LYS A 348 -39.33 -11.81 -5.11
C LYS A 348 -39.51 -12.81 -6.27
N LYS A 349 -40.76 -13.21 -6.55
CA LYS A 349 -41.07 -14.09 -7.69
C LYS A 349 -40.69 -13.46 -9.03
N LEU A 350 -40.93 -12.16 -9.21
CA LEU A 350 -40.53 -11.42 -10.41
C LEU A 350 -39.01 -11.38 -10.60
N ARG A 351 -38.22 -11.21 -9.52
CA ARG A 351 -36.74 -11.24 -9.58
C ARG A 351 -36.16 -12.63 -9.86
N GLU A 352 -36.81 -13.68 -9.36
CA GLU A 352 -36.40 -15.07 -9.63
C GLU A 352 -36.72 -15.46 -11.09
N GLN A 353 -37.83 -14.97 -11.64
CA GLN A 353 -38.17 -15.15 -13.06
C GLN A 353 -37.23 -14.40 -13.99
N SER A 354 -36.82 -13.17 -13.65
CA SER A 354 -35.88 -12.37 -14.47
C SER A 354 -34.44 -12.87 -14.45
N LYS A 355 -34.06 -13.76 -13.52
CA LYS A 355 -32.75 -14.43 -13.48
C LYS A 355 -32.72 -15.78 -14.20
N SER A 356 -33.90 -16.30 -14.54
CA SER A 356 -34.12 -17.60 -15.21
C SER A 356 -34.32 -17.44 -16.74
N SER A 357 -34.59 -16.22 -17.19
CA SER A 357 -34.52 -15.80 -18.60
C SER A 357 -33.16 -15.19 -18.89
#